data_AF-A0A7S1P8Q1-F1
#
_entry.id   AF-A0A7S1P8Q1-F1
#
_cell.length_a   1.000
_cell.length_b   1.000
_cell.length_c   1.000
_cell.angle_alpha   90.00
_cell.angle_beta   90.00
_cell.angle_gamma   90.00
#
_symmetry.space_group_name_H-M   'P 1'
#
loop_
_entity.id
_entity.type
_entity.pdbx_description
1 polymer ?
#
loop_
_entity_poly.entity_id
_entity_poly.type
_entity_poly.pdbx_seq_one_letter_code
_entity_poly.pdbx_strand_id
1 'polypeptide(L)'
;GASYPVVASCLVLLQVCHEYVDVCERLPVVGLEVVQRLCHTVKLFNRQTLALVLGGQAATTKKSLKKITALNLALTAQTLGCIAAVLPRLHERLTKTVASTSTTTSAMQEAGPSLLSELHQINGEFLEHRSKVFQKLGDILTERYTFHAQKWFSWPHARDSDRDESEDDDEESESEADREGGGGEP
;
A
#
# COMPACT_ATOMS: atom_id res chain seq x y z
N GLY A 1 11.07 5.22 15.05
CA GLY A 1 10.61 3.99 14.40
C GLY A 1 9.64 4.34 13.28
N ALA A 2 9.51 3.51 12.25
CA ALA A 2 8.55 3.73 11.17
C ALA A 2 7.11 3.33 11.60
N SER A 3 6.10 4.08 11.14
CA SER A 3 4.69 3.78 11.38
C SER A 3 4.10 2.98 10.21
N TYR A 4 3.38 1.89 10.51
CA TYR A 4 2.77 1.02 9.51
C TYR A 4 1.26 0.89 9.77
N PRO A 5 0.39 1.46 8.92
CA PRO A 5 -1.03 1.13 8.95
C PRO A 5 -1.23 -0.26 8.34
N VAL A 6 -1.51 -1.25 9.19
CA VAL A 6 -1.59 -2.67 8.81
C VAL A 6 -2.99 -3.24 9.00
N VAL A 7 -3.26 -4.36 8.36
CA VAL A 7 -4.49 -5.12 8.58
C VAL A 7 -4.42 -5.94 9.87
N ALA A 8 -5.57 -6.24 10.48
CA ALA A 8 -5.63 -6.97 11.75
C ALA A 8 -4.95 -8.35 11.70
N SER A 9 -5.01 -9.05 10.55
CA SER A 9 -4.32 -10.34 10.38
C SER A 9 -2.79 -10.23 10.50
N CYS A 10 -2.22 -9.07 10.21
CA CYS A 10 -0.80 -8.80 10.46
C CYS A 10 -0.48 -8.86 11.95
N LEU A 11 -1.34 -8.27 12.79
CA LEU A 11 -1.14 -8.25 14.25
C LEU A 11 -1.23 -9.67 14.83
N VAL A 12 -2.17 -10.47 14.35
CA VAL A 12 -2.30 -11.88 14.72
C VAL A 12 -1.03 -12.65 14.33
N LEU A 13 -0.50 -12.44 13.12
CA LEU A 13 0.77 -13.08 12.72
C LEU A 13 1.92 -12.67 13.63
N LEU A 14 2.03 -11.37 13.98
CA LEU A 14 3.08 -10.89 14.87
C LEU A 14 2.98 -11.52 16.26
N GLN A 15 1.76 -11.68 16.79
CA GLN A 15 1.52 -12.37 18.04
C GLN A 15 1.97 -13.84 17.96
N VAL A 16 1.58 -14.55 16.89
CA VAL A 16 2.01 -15.94 16.66
C VAL A 16 3.53 -16.05 16.55
N CYS A 17 4.19 -15.13 15.83
CA CYS A 17 5.64 -15.09 15.76
C CYS A 17 6.29 -14.88 17.13
N HIS A 18 5.72 -14.00 17.96
CA HIS A 18 6.20 -13.77 19.32
C HIS A 18 6.07 -15.02 20.19
N GLU A 19 4.91 -15.69 20.14
CA GLU A 19 4.65 -16.94 20.87
C GLU A 19 5.63 -18.05 20.46
N TYR A 20 5.92 -18.20 19.17
CA TYR A 20 6.93 -19.16 18.71
C TYR A 20 8.32 -18.87 19.27
N VAL A 21 8.75 -17.60 19.28
CA VAL A 21 10.05 -17.24 19.86
C VAL A 21 10.10 -17.50 21.36
N ASP A 22 9.04 -17.16 22.10
CA ASP A 22 8.94 -17.40 23.55
C ASP A 22 8.96 -18.90 23.88
N VAL A 23 8.27 -19.74 23.10
CA VAL A 23 8.34 -21.21 23.24
C VAL A 23 9.73 -21.73 22.93
N CYS A 24 10.40 -21.21 21.91
CA CYS A 24 11.78 -21.61 21.56
C CYS A 24 12.76 -21.30 22.70
N GLU A 25 12.62 -20.15 23.35
CA GLU A 25 13.45 -19.72 24.48
C GLU A 25 13.16 -20.52 25.77
N ARG A 26 11.90 -20.85 26.04
CA ARG A 26 11.50 -21.57 27.27
C ARG A 26 11.61 -23.09 27.16
N LEU A 27 11.43 -23.65 25.97
CA LEU A 27 11.37 -25.09 25.74
C LEU A 27 12.29 -25.50 24.58
N PRO A 28 13.61 -25.39 24.78
CA PRO A 28 14.58 -25.57 23.70
C PRO A 28 14.63 -27.01 23.14
N VAL A 29 14.08 -27.99 23.87
CA VAL A 29 13.94 -29.38 23.39
C VAL A 29 13.08 -29.48 22.12
N VAL A 30 12.11 -28.58 21.93
CA VAL A 30 11.29 -28.48 20.71
C VAL A 30 11.69 -27.33 19.80
N GLY A 31 12.79 -26.62 20.10
CA GLY A 31 13.17 -25.38 19.42
C GLY A 31 13.36 -25.54 17.91
N LEU A 32 13.88 -26.68 17.45
CA LEU A 32 14.04 -26.96 16.02
C LEU A 32 12.69 -27.00 15.27
N GLU A 33 11.73 -27.79 15.78
CA GLU A 33 10.38 -27.90 15.21
C GLU A 33 9.67 -26.54 15.23
N VAL A 34 9.84 -25.79 16.33
CA VAL A 34 9.27 -24.46 16.50
C VAL A 34 9.79 -23.47 15.44
N VAL A 35 11.10 -23.42 15.21
CA VAL A 35 11.69 -22.55 14.19
C VAL A 35 11.23 -22.97 12.78
N GLN A 36 11.16 -24.26 12.50
CA GLN A 36 10.60 -24.77 11.23
C GLN A 36 9.14 -24.32 11.03
N ARG A 37 8.31 -24.39 12.08
CA ARG A 37 6.90 -23.97 12.01
C ARG A 37 6.75 -22.46 11.88
N LEU A 38 7.62 -21.69 12.49
CA LEU A 38 7.67 -20.25 12.28
C LEU A 38 7.95 -19.93 10.80
N CYS A 39 9.00 -20.50 10.20
CA CYS A 39 9.33 -20.30 8.78
C CYS A 39 8.14 -20.68 7.88
N HIS A 40 7.52 -21.84 8.12
CA HIS A 40 6.36 -22.29 7.37
C HIS A 40 5.16 -21.33 7.50
N THR A 41 4.88 -20.87 8.72
CA THR A 41 3.75 -19.97 9.01
C THR A 41 3.92 -18.64 8.29
N VAL A 42 5.11 -18.05 8.35
CA VAL A 42 5.42 -16.77 7.69
C VAL A 42 5.36 -16.92 6.17
N LYS A 43 5.91 -18.00 5.60
CA LYS A 43 5.80 -18.30 4.15
C LYS A 43 4.34 -18.47 3.72
N LEU A 44 3.56 -19.20 4.49
CA LEU A 44 2.15 -19.45 4.20
C LEU A 44 1.37 -18.13 4.16
N PHE A 45 1.61 -17.24 5.12
CA PHE A 45 1.00 -15.91 5.14
C PHE A 45 1.34 -15.11 3.89
N ASN A 46 2.63 -15.10 3.48
CA ASN A 46 3.05 -14.39 2.27
C ASN A 46 2.34 -14.93 1.02
N ARG A 47 2.31 -16.27 0.87
CA ARG A 47 1.68 -16.95 -0.25
C ARG A 47 0.18 -16.65 -0.34
N GLN A 48 -0.53 -16.73 0.80
CA GLN A 48 -1.95 -16.44 0.85
C GLN A 48 -2.23 -14.97 0.52
N THR A 49 -1.42 -14.05 1.06
CA THR A 49 -1.54 -12.62 0.77
C THR A 49 -1.34 -12.35 -0.74
N LEU A 50 -0.32 -12.95 -1.35
CA LEU A 50 -0.05 -12.85 -2.78
C LEU A 50 -1.23 -13.37 -3.61
N ALA A 51 -1.76 -14.54 -3.26
CA ALA A 51 -2.89 -15.16 -3.96
C ALA A 51 -4.17 -14.31 -3.86
N LEU A 52 -4.43 -13.71 -2.70
CA LEU A 52 -5.57 -12.82 -2.49
C LEU A 52 -5.45 -11.53 -3.31
N VAL A 53 -4.25 -10.95 -3.34
CA VAL A 53 -4.04 -9.58 -3.84
C VAL A 53 -3.67 -9.55 -5.31
N LEU A 54 -2.81 -10.45 -5.77
CA LEU A 54 -2.40 -10.55 -7.17
C LEU A 54 -3.01 -11.77 -7.88
N GLY A 55 -3.27 -12.86 -7.16
CA GLY A 55 -3.83 -14.10 -7.71
C GLY A 55 -5.35 -14.11 -7.92
N GLY A 56 -6.03 -12.97 -7.74
CA GLY A 56 -7.47 -12.81 -7.94
C GLY A 56 -8.36 -13.59 -6.96
N GLN A 57 -7.78 -14.31 -5.98
CA GLN A 57 -8.54 -15.16 -5.05
C GLN A 57 -9.49 -14.35 -4.14
N ALA A 58 -9.19 -13.07 -3.91
CA ALA A 58 -10.09 -12.17 -3.19
C ALA A 58 -11.41 -11.91 -3.95
N ALA A 59 -11.39 -11.93 -5.29
CA ALA A 59 -12.58 -11.71 -6.12
C ALA A 59 -13.41 -12.99 -6.32
N THR A 60 -12.82 -14.17 -6.17
CA THR A 60 -13.45 -15.47 -6.43
C THR A 60 -14.02 -16.17 -5.19
N THR A 61 -13.65 -15.72 -3.98
CA THR A 61 -14.16 -16.30 -2.73
C THR A 61 -15.64 -15.93 -2.50
N LYS A 62 -16.48 -16.85 -2.00
CA LYS A 62 -17.95 -16.71 -1.82
C LYS A 62 -18.44 -15.56 -0.89
N LYS A 63 -17.53 -14.71 -0.40
CA LYS A 63 -17.78 -13.48 0.38
C LYS A 63 -17.11 -12.26 -0.30
N SER A 64 -16.89 -12.31 -1.62
CA SER A 64 -15.93 -11.45 -2.32
C SER A 64 -16.28 -9.97 -2.31
N LEU A 65 -15.24 -9.16 -2.08
CA LEU A 65 -15.23 -7.78 -2.54
C LEU A 65 -15.34 -7.81 -4.07
N LYS A 66 -16.31 -7.06 -4.62
CA LYS A 66 -16.55 -7.01 -6.08
C LYS A 66 -15.32 -6.57 -6.88
N LYS A 67 -14.39 -5.82 -6.26
CA LYS A 67 -13.12 -5.32 -6.85
C LYS A 67 -12.05 -5.18 -5.77
N ILE A 68 -10.79 -5.45 -6.12
CA ILE A 68 -9.63 -5.06 -5.32
C ILE A 68 -9.46 -3.54 -5.44
N THR A 69 -9.49 -2.82 -4.31
CA THR A 69 -9.35 -1.36 -4.28
C THR A 69 -7.89 -0.95 -4.10
N ALA A 70 -7.56 0.28 -4.51
CA ALA A 70 -6.25 0.88 -4.25
C ALA A 70 -5.90 0.91 -2.76
N LEU A 71 -6.90 1.12 -1.90
CA LEU A 71 -6.75 1.07 -0.45
C LEU A 71 -6.31 -0.33 0.03
N ASN A 72 -6.93 -1.39 -0.48
CA ASN A 72 -6.55 -2.76 -0.11
C ASN A 72 -5.11 -3.08 -0.54
N LEU A 73 -4.69 -2.61 -1.71
CA LEU A 73 -3.30 -2.74 -2.18
C LEU A 73 -2.33 -1.96 -1.28
N ALA A 74 -2.66 -0.72 -0.93
CA ALA A 74 -1.84 0.10 -0.05
C ALA A 74 -1.69 -0.54 1.34
N LEU A 75 -2.79 -0.98 1.97
CA LEU A 75 -2.75 -1.66 3.27
C LEU A 75 -1.97 -2.99 3.20
N THR A 76 -2.08 -3.71 2.08
CA THR A 76 -1.27 -4.91 1.85
C THR A 76 0.21 -4.56 1.79
N ALA A 77 0.61 -3.55 1.00
CA ALA A 77 1.99 -3.13 0.89
C ALA A 77 2.58 -2.70 2.24
N GLN A 78 1.80 -1.97 3.05
CA GLN A 78 2.20 -1.57 4.41
C GLN A 78 2.31 -2.78 5.36
N THR A 79 1.42 -3.75 5.24
CA THR A 79 1.48 -5.02 5.99
C THR A 79 2.73 -5.83 5.65
N LEU A 80 3.03 -6.00 4.36
CA LEU A 80 4.25 -6.68 3.90
C LEU A 80 5.50 -5.94 4.38
N GLY A 81 5.50 -4.61 4.32
CA GLY A 81 6.58 -3.77 4.83
C GLY A 81 6.78 -3.87 6.34
N CYS A 82 5.70 -3.98 7.11
CA CYS A 82 5.75 -4.16 8.56
C CYS A 82 6.40 -5.51 8.92
N ILE A 83 5.95 -6.60 8.29
CA ILE A 83 6.50 -7.94 8.53
C ILE A 83 7.98 -7.99 8.12
N ALA A 84 8.34 -7.43 6.97
CA ALA A 84 9.73 -7.35 6.53
C ALA A 84 10.62 -6.53 7.48
N ALA A 85 10.08 -5.53 8.19
CA ALA A 85 10.83 -4.79 9.21
C ALA A 85 11.02 -5.59 10.52
N VAL A 86 10.14 -6.56 10.79
CA VAL A 86 10.18 -7.40 12.00
C VAL A 86 11.04 -8.65 11.80
N LEU A 87 11.06 -9.25 10.61
CA LEU A 87 11.81 -10.47 10.31
C LEU A 87 13.30 -10.43 10.70
N PRO A 88 14.06 -9.34 10.44
CA PRO A 88 15.44 -9.24 10.89
C PRO A 88 15.61 -9.32 12.41
N ARG A 89 14.65 -8.78 13.18
CA ARG A 89 14.67 -8.84 14.65
C ARG A 89 14.36 -10.24 15.16
N LEU A 90 13.42 -10.93 14.51
CA LEU A 90 13.12 -12.33 14.81
C LEU A 90 14.35 -13.21 14.52
N HIS A 91 14.99 -13.00 13.37
CA HIS A 91 16.22 -13.69 13.01
C HIS A 91 17.32 -13.46 14.05
N GLU A 92 17.58 -12.21 14.45
CA GLU A 92 18.58 -11.91 15.49
C GLU A 92 18.30 -12.63 16.82
N ARG A 93 17.05 -12.62 17.29
CA ARG A 93 16.67 -13.31 18.53
C ARG A 93 16.90 -14.82 18.43
N LEU A 94 16.41 -15.44 17.35
CA LEU A 94 16.54 -16.88 17.15
C LEU A 94 17.99 -17.31 16.98
N THR A 95 18.84 -16.51 16.31
CA THR A 95 20.28 -16.77 16.22
C THR A 95 20.93 -16.80 17.60
N LYS A 96 20.56 -15.88 18.50
CA LYS A 96 21.05 -15.88 19.88
C LYS A 96 20.60 -17.14 20.63
N THR A 97 19.36 -17.57 20.44
CA THR A 97 18.83 -18.80 21.04
C THR A 97 19.59 -20.04 20.54
N VAL A 98 19.83 -20.15 19.23
CA VAL A 98 20.57 -21.26 18.62
C VAL A 98 22.04 -21.28 19.03
N ALA A 99 22.68 -20.11 19.17
CA ALA A 99 24.06 -19.99 19.60
C ALA A 99 24.29 -20.32 21.09
N SER A 100 23.23 -20.36 21.90
CA SER A 100 23.33 -20.69 23.32
C SER A 100 23.56 -22.19 23.52
N THR A 101 24.82 -22.59 23.70
CA THR A 101 25.24 -24.00 23.82
C THR A 101 24.71 -24.72 25.07
N SER A 102 24.24 -23.98 26.08
CA SER A 102 23.82 -24.56 27.37
C SER A 102 22.40 -25.14 27.37
N THR A 103 21.56 -24.67 26.46
CA THR A 103 20.11 -24.97 26.45
C THR A 103 19.68 -25.74 25.21
N THR A 104 20.51 -25.75 24.17
CA THR A 104 20.12 -26.14 22.81
C THR A 104 20.40 -27.60 22.52
N THR A 105 19.51 -28.27 21.79
CA THR A 105 19.71 -29.67 21.37
C THR A 105 20.71 -29.78 20.22
N SER A 106 21.42 -30.90 20.11
CA SER A 106 22.38 -31.14 19.02
C SER A 106 21.75 -30.98 17.63
N ALA A 107 20.51 -31.44 17.46
CA ALA A 107 19.78 -31.29 16.20
C ALA A 107 19.51 -29.82 15.84
N MET A 108 19.18 -28.98 16.83
CA MET A 108 19.00 -27.54 16.62
C MET A 108 20.33 -26.82 16.33
N GLN A 109 21.44 -27.32 16.85
CA GLN A 109 22.77 -26.78 16.55
C GLN A 109 23.22 -27.10 15.12
N GLU A 110 22.89 -28.28 14.60
CA GLU A 110 23.20 -28.68 13.21
C GLU A 110 22.26 -28.05 12.18
N ALA A 111 20.94 -28.07 12.42
CA ALA A 111 19.93 -27.59 11.47
C ALA A 111 19.48 -26.14 11.69
N GLY A 112 19.80 -25.52 12.82
CA GLY A 112 19.44 -24.13 13.12
C GLY A 112 19.96 -23.11 12.09
N PRO A 113 21.25 -23.16 11.69
CA PRO A 113 21.81 -22.21 10.73
C PRO A 113 21.09 -22.21 9.38
N SER A 114 20.66 -23.36 8.88
CA SER A 114 19.94 -23.44 7.60
C SER A 114 18.54 -22.84 7.68
N LEU A 115 17.83 -23.04 8.79
CA LEU A 115 16.51 -22.45 9.03
C LEU A 115 16.57 -20.94 9.26
N LEU A 116 17.63 -20.44 9.89
CA LEU A 116 17.87 -19.01 10.04
C LEU A 116 18.14 -18.37 8.66
N SER A 117 18.94 -19.02 7.82
CA SER A 117 19.13 -18.61 6.41
C SER A 117 17.80 -18.59 5.64
N GLU A 118 16.94 -19.59 5.84
CA GLU A 118 15.60 -19.63 5.27
C GLU A 118 14.76 -18.43 5.73
N LEU A 119 14.79 -18.08 7.02
CA LEU A 119 14.08 -16.91 7.55
C LEU A 119 14.58 -15.60 6.92
N HIS A 120 15.88 -15.48 6.69
CA HIS A 120 16.46 -14.36 5.97
C HIS A 120 15.98 -14.31 4.50
N GLN A 121 15.93 -15.46 3.82
CA GLN A 121 15.41 -15.55 2.45
C GLN A 121 13.93 -15.12 2.38
N ILE A 122 13.10 -15.57 3.33
CA ILE A 122 11.69 -15.19 3.44
C ILE A 122 11.55 -13.67 3.49
N ASN A 123 12.42 -12.97 4.21
CA ASN A 123 12.39 -11.51 4.26
C ASN A 123 12.53 -10.87 2.87
N GLY A 124 13.42 -11.40 2.04
CA GLY A 124 13.56 -10.99 0.64
C GLY A 124 12.27 -11.20 -0.16
N GLU A 125 11.60 -12.34 0.02
CA GLU A 125 10.33 -12.65 -0.65
C GLU A 125 9.21 -11.67 -0.26
N PHE A 126 9.17 -11.19 0.98
CA PHE A 126 8.21 -10.16 1.41
C PHE A 126 8.47 -8.82 0.73
N LEU A 127 9.74 -8.42 0.62
CA LEU A 127 10.12 -7.18 -0.07
C LEU A 127 9.81 -7.25 -1.57
N GLU A 128 10.11 -8.38 -2.20
CA GLU A 128 9.79 -8.61 -3.61
C GLU A 128 8.27 -8.57 -3.84
N HIS A 129 7.50 -9.25 -2.99
CA HIS A 129 6.04 -9.19 -3.05
C HIS A 129 5.53 -7.76 -2.86
N ARG A 130 6.10 -6.98 -1.92
CA ARG A 130 5.74 -5.57 -1.73
C ARG A 130 5.96 -4.75 -3.01
N SER A 131 7.08 -4.96 -3.70
CA SER A 131 7.37 -4.33 -4.98
C SER A 131 6.34 -4.70 -6.05
N LYS A 132 5.91 -5.97 -6.13
CA LYS A 132 4.84 -6.41 -7.06
C LYS A 132 3.50 -5.73 -6.75
N VAL A 133 3.16 -5.54 -5.48
CA VAL A 133 1.94 -4.81 -5.08
C VAL A 133 2.01 -3.34 -5.49
N PHE A 134 3.16 -2.67 -5.29
CA PHE A 134 3.35 -1.29 -5.75
C PHE A 134 3.28 -1.17 -7.27
N GLN A 135 3.88 -2.10 -8.01
CA GLN A 135 3.78 -2.13 -9.47
C GLN A 135 2.31 -2.23 -9.90
N LYS A 136 1.55 -3.16 -9.32
CA LYS A 136 0.12 -3.32 -9.63
C LYS A 136 -0.69 -2.06 -9.33
N LEU A 137 -0.38 -1.36 -8.24
CA LEU A 137 -1.00 -0.08 -7.91
C LEU A 137 -0.66 0.98 -8.97
N GLY A 138 0.60 1.08 -9.38
CA GLY A 138 1.05 1.97 -10.45
C GLY A 138 0.37 1.69 -11.79
N ASP A 139 0.21 0.41 -12.15
CA ASP A 139 -0.49 -0.01 -13.36
C ASP A 139 -1.95 0.44 -13.33
N ILE A 140 -2.66 0.21 -12.20
CA ILE A 140 -4.06 0.64 -12.03
C ILE A 140 -4.19 2.15 -12.11
N LEU A 141 -3.28 2.91 -11.48
CA LEU A 141 -3.31 4.37 -11.50
C LEU A 141 -3.07 4.90 -12.92
N THR A 142 -2.11 4.31 -13.64
CA THR A 142 -1.80 4.66 -15.04
C THR A 142 -2.99 4.37 -15.95
N GLU A 143 -3.60 3.20 -15.83
CA GLU A 143 -4.80 2.82 -16.59
C GLU A 143 -5.97 3.79 -16.35
N ARG A 144 -6.18 4.21 -15.10
CA ARG A 144 -7.23 5.18 -14.76
C ARG A 144 -6.94 6.57 -15.32
N TYR A 145 -5.68 7.01 -15.20
CA TYR A 145 -5.25 8.28 -15.75
C TYR A 145 -5.46 8.32 -17.27
N THR A 146 -4.98 7.31 -18.01
CA THR A 146 -5.09 7.27 -19.47
C THR A 146 -6.55 7.23 -19.93
N PHE A 147 -7.40 6.44 -19.26
CA PHE A 147 -8.83 6.39 -19.56
C PHE A 147 -9.51 7.75 -19.40
N HIS A 148 -9.26 8.44 -18.29
CA HIS A 148 -9.86 9.75 -18.04
C HIS A 148 -9.28 10.85 -18.94
N ALA A 149 -7.97 10.82 -19.20
CA ALA A 149 -7.30 11.75 -20.11
C ALA A 149 -7.87 11.62 -21.53
N GLN A 150 -7.96 10.40 -22.08
CA GLN A 150 -8.55 10.17 -23.41
C GLN A 150 -9.99 10.67 -23.49
N LYS A 151 -10.80 10.38 -22.47
CA LYS A 151 -12.19 10.85 -22.40
C LYS A 151 -12.25 12.39 -22.37
N TRP A 152 -11.39 13.04 -21.59
CA TRP A 152 -11.31 14.50 -21.53
C TRP A 152 -10.92 15.10 -22.87
N PHE A 153 -9.88 14.56 -23.52
CA PHE A 153 -9.45 15.03 -24.85
C PHE A 153 -10.52 14.85 -25.93
N SER A 154 -11.39 13.85 -25.80
CA SER A 154 -12.50 13.62 -26.75
C SER A 154 -13.70 14.55 -26.56
N TRP A 155 -13.75 15.33 -25.47
CA TRP A 155 -14.85 16.26 -25.25
C TRP A 155 -14.76 17.46 -26.20
N PRO A 156 -15.88 17.88 -26.82
CA PRO A 156 -15.92 19.13 -27.57
C PRO A 156 -15.58 20.27 -26.61
N HIS A 157 -14.42 20.90 -26.80
CA HIS A 157 -14.08 22.11 -26.07
C HIS A 157 -14.89 23.25 -26.71
N ALA A 158 -15.63 24.02 -25.91
CA ALA A 158 -16.35 25.18 -26.41
C ALA A 158 -15.35 26.11 -27.10
N ARG A 159 -15.61 26.49 -28.36
CA ARG A 159 -14.77 27.45 -29.06
C ARG A 159 -15.02 28.79 -28.39
N ASP A 160 -13.95 29.51 -28.03
CA ASP A 160 -14.01 30.87 -27.48
C ASP A 160 -14.68 31.90 -28.44
N SER A 161 -15.13 31.47 -29.63
CA SER A 161 -15.75 32.33 -30.64
C SER A 161 -17.18 32.78 -30.35
N ASP A 162 -17.79 32.33 -29.24
CA ASP A 162 -19.16 32.73 -28.87
C ASP A 162 -19.18 33.88 -27.83
N ARG A 163 -18.04 34.57 -27.60
CA ARG A 163 -17.93 35.66 -26.60
C ARG A 163 -17.87 37.09 -27.16
N ASP A 164 -17.83 37.29 -28.48
CA ASP A 164 -17.52 38.61 -29.08
C ASP A 164 -18.67 39.24 -29.92
N GLU A 165 -19.96 38.98 -29.64
CA GLU A 165 -21.06 39.62 -30.41
C GLU A 165 -22.16 40.29 -29.56
N SER A 166 -21.88 40.87 -28.39
CA SER A 166 -22.92 41.63 -27.66
C SER A 166 -22.51 42.87 -26.87
N GLU A 167 -21.37 43.48 -27.16
CA GLU A 167 -20.96 44.74 -26.52
C GLU A 167 -20.37 45.65 -27.59
N ASP A 168 -21.21 46.36 -28.35
CA ASP A 168 -20.87 47.62 -29.06
C ASP A 168 -22.10 48.03 -29.91
N ASP A 169 -23.12 48.63 -29.31
CA ASP A 169 -24.14 49.42 -30.05
C ASP A 169 -25.02 50.32 -29.14
N ASP A 170 -24.52 50.74 -27.97
CA ASP A 170 -25.24 51.68 -27.08
C ASP A 170 -24.34 52.86 -26.67
N GLU A 171 -23.84 53.66 -27.61
CA GLU A 171 -23.30 55.00 -27.27
C GLU A 171 -23.15 55.90 -28.51
N GLU A 172 -24.24 56.44 -29.05
CA GLU A 172 -24.22 57.77 -29.70
C GLU A 172 -25.63 58.32 -29.94
N SER A 173 -26.21 58.95 -28.92
CA SER A 173 -27.30 59.92 -29.07
C SER A 173 -27.43 60.72 -27.78
N GLU A 174 -26.73 61.84 -27.67
CA GLU A 174 -27.20 63.10 -27.04
C GLU A 174 -26.05 64.11 -26.94
N SER A 175 -25.90 64.95 -27.97
CA SER A 175 -25.17 66.22 -27.82
C SER A 175 -25.68 67.29 -28.78
N GLU A 176 -26.89 67.82 -28.56
CA GLU A 176 -27.23 69.15 -29.09
C GLU A 176 -28.46 69.76 -28.44
N ALA A 177 -28.23 70.85 -27.69
CA ALA A 177 -29.06 72.07 -27.58
C ALA A 177 -29.16 72.59 -26.13
N ASP A 178 -28.11 73.25 -25.65
CA ASP A 178 -28.25 74.23 -24.56
C ASP A 178 -27.43 75.47 -24.89
N ARG A 179 -28.04 76.37 -25.68
CA ARG A 179 -27.63 77.77 -25.82
C ARG A 179 -28.86 78.65 -26.06
N GLU A 180 -28.81 79.80 -25.39
CA GLU A 180 -29.74 80.94 -25.36
C GLU A 180 -30.87 80.82 -24.32
N GLY A 181 -30.99 81.67 -23.31
CA GLY A 181 -30.30 82.91 -22.98
C GLY A 181 -31.25 83.87 -22.25
N GLY A 182 -30.84 84.36 -21.08
CA GLY A 182 -31.15 85.71 -20.62
C GLY A 182 -32.42 85.93 -19.77
N GLY A 183 -32.18 86.42 -18.55
CA GLY A 183 -32.75 87.71 -18.15
C GLY A 183 -33.61 87.76 -16.88
N GLY A 184 -33.10 88.45 -15.86
CA GLY A 184 -33.93 89.36 -15.05
C GLY A 184 -34.18 88.98 -13.58
N GLU A 185 -33.27 89.43 -12.71
CA GLU A 185 -33.57 89.89 -11.35
C GLU A 185 -34.57 91.09 -11.36
N PRO A 186 -35.09 91.58 -10.21
CA PRO A 186 -34.71 91.32 -8.82
C PRO A 186 -35.80 90.76 -7.89
#